data_AF-E8V1F1-F1
#
_entry.id   AF-E8V1F1-F1
#
_cell.length_a   1.000
_cell.length_b   1.000
_cell.length_c   1.000
_cell.angle_alpha   90.00
_cell.angle_beta   90.00
_cell.angle_gamma   90.00
#
_symmetry.space_group_name_H-M   'P 1'
#
loop_
_entity.id
_entity.type
_entity.pdbx_description
1 polymer ?
#
loop_
_entity_poly.entity_id
_entity_poly.type
_entity_poly.pdbx_seq_one_letter_code
_entity_poly.pdbx_strand_id
1 'polypeptide(L)'
;MQSGTLLADHGIAFNRATGKVYAVDQEHGAVMVIDGRTGVAKRVTVGTHPVCVAVNAATGRVYVANGGNGNVSVLDGATDQVVATVKTDRRPYYVGVNEATNKAFVSNTFSSVMTIIDGATNTSRQLPVGSGDALIVDGKSDKIYLLGYEDPNLRVIDGTTGATTREPVGSVHAWAPAIDSERRVLYVTRSGTADILALGMDTHEHKVIKVGNIPSAVAVDAATHRVYVANYADDTVSVIDGGRVIATLKVGRSPQSIAVDAKRRRIYVANFHGDSVTVIDSANNRVLATKPAGRNPYAVVVDEAAGTVFVGNMTRPSSEGASVFTKVELGR
;
A
#
# COMPACT_ATOMS: atom_id res chain seq x y z
N MET A 1 2.75 -14.55 13.96
CA MET A 1 3.82 -13.57 13.68
C MET A 1 3.60 -13.02 12.28
N GLN A 2 2.82 -11.94 12.18
CA GLN A 2 2.61 -11.20 10.94
C GLN A 2 3.83 -10.27 10.76
N SER A 3 4.72 -10.63 9.84
CA SER A 3 5.84 -9.81 9.41
C SER A 3 5.34 -8.71 8.47
N GLY A 4 5.62 -7.46 8.82
CA GLY A 4 5.59 -6.26 7.96
C GLY A 4 4.33 -6.06 7.11
N THR A 5 3.27 -5.49 7.71
CA THR A 5 2.10 -5.03 6.95
C THR A 5 2.54 -3.95 5.95
N LEU A 6 2.42 -4.26 4.65
CA LEU A 6 2.57 -3.32 3.54
C LEU A 6 1.67 -2.10 3.74
N LEU A 7 2.22 -0.91 3.53
CA LEU A 7 1.47 0.33 3.62
C LEU A 7 1.57 1.13 2.32
N ALA A 8 0.65 0.72 1.44
CA ALA A 8 0.03 1.41 0.31
C ALA A 8 0.72 2.64 -0.30
N ASP A 9 1.33 2.43 -1.47
CA ASP A 9 1.23 3.30 -2.66
C ASP A 9 1.23 2.48 -3.96
N HIS A 10 0.09 1.84 -4.16
CA HIS A 10 -0.52 1.31 -5.40
C HIS A 10 0.44 1.06 -6.56
N GLY A 11 0.83 -0.19 -6.70
CA GLY A 11 1.41 -0.68 -7.93
C GLY A 11 2.55 -1.65 -7.74
N ILE A 12 2.89 -2.06 -6.52
CA ILE A 12 3.81 -3.17 -6.29
C ILE A 12 3.35 -4.00 -5.08
N ALA A 13 3.50 -5.32 -5.17
CA ALA A 13 3.14 -6.24 -4.08
C ALA A 13 4.10 -7.43 -4.03
N PHE A 14 4.46 -7.87 -2.82
CA PHE A 14 5.28 -9.06 -2.60
C PHE A 14 4.41 -10.26 -2.23
N ASN A 15 4.59 -11.36 -2.95
CA ASN A 15 3.99 -12.65 -2.62
C ASN A 15 4.96 -13.48 -1.78
N ARG A 16 4.78 -13.44 -0.46
CA ARG A 16 5.60 -14.20 0.49
C ARG A 16 5.52 -15.72 0.34
N ALA A 17 4.47 -16.26 -0.30
CA ALA A 17 4.35 -17.69 -0.52
C ALA A 17 5.22 -18.17 -1.69
N THR A 18 5.43 -17.33 -2.71
CA THR A 18 6.19 -17.69 -3.92
C THR A 18 7.53 -16.98 -4.03
N GLY A 19 7.78 -15.96 -3.21
CA GLY A 19 8.96 -15.08 -3.30
C GLY A 19 8.93 -14.16 -4.53
N LYS A 20 7.78 -14.01 -5.20
CA LYS A 20 7.63 -13.15 -6.38
C LYS A 20 7.16 -11.75 -6.00
N VAL A 21 7.56 -10.77 -6.78
CA VAL A 21 7.09 -9.38 -6.70
C VAL A 21 6.30 -9.07 -7.96
N TYR A 22 5.14 -8.42 -7.79
CA TYR A 22 4.26 -8.02 -8.86
C TYR A 22 4.26 -6.49 -8.92
N ALA A 23 4.58 -5.89 -10.05
CA ALA A 23 4.56 -4.43 -10.25
C ALA A 23 3.68 -4.05 -11.44
N VAL A 24 2.76 -3.10 -11.28
CA VAL A 24 1.84 -2.66 -12.35
C VAL A 24 2.60 -1.90 -13.43
N ASP A 25 2.39 -2.29 -14.67
CA ASP A 25 2.92 -1.65 -15.87
C ASP A 25 1.75 -1.00 -16.61
N GLN A 26 1.44 0.25 -16.23
CA GLN A 26 0.28 0.98 -16.72
C GLN A 26 0.29 1.14 -18.25
N GLU A 27 1.45 1.45 -18.81
CA GLU A 27 1.66 1.75 -20.22
C GLU A 27 1.38 0.54 -21.12
N HIS A 28 1.79 -0.66 -20.67
CA HIS A 28 1.63 -1.89 -21.45
C HIS A 28 0.39 -2.69 -21.09
N GLY A 29 -0.45 -2.19 -20.17
CA GLY A 29 -1.62 -2.90 -19.70
C GLY A 29 -1.30 -4.24 -19.04
N ALA A 30 -0.23 -4.28 -18.26
CA ALA A 30 0.38 -5.50 -17.76
C ALA A 30 0.79 -5.41 -16.28
N VAL A 31 1.24 -6.53 -15.74
CA VAL A 31 2.00 -6.61 -14.49
C VAL A 31 3.35 -7.25 -14.80
N MET A 32 4.42 -6.61 -14.31
CA MET A 32 5.74 -7.21 -14.23
C MET A 32 5.78 -8.20 -13.06
N VAL A 33 6.06 -9.45 -13.36
CA VAL A 33 6.31 -10.51 -12.38
C VAL A 33 7.80 -10.71 -12.25
N ILE A 34 8.33 -10.47 -11.06
CA ILE A 34 9.76 -10.47 -10.76
C ILE A 34 10.03 -11.60 -9.76
N ASP A 35 10.95 -12.48 -10.06
CA ASP A 35 11.47 -13.45 -9.09
C ASP A 35 12.33 -12.69 -8.06
N GLY A 36 11.93 -12.70 -6.78
CA GLY A 36 12.56 -11.87 -5.76
C GLY A 36 14.00 -12.26 -5.42
N ARG A 37 14.40 -13.49 -5.74
CA ARG A 37 15.76 -13.99 -5.47
C ARG A 37 16.72 -13.61 -6.58
N THR A 38 16.30 -13.81 -7.82
CA THR A 38 17.14 -13.67 -9.03
C THR A 38 16.98 -12.32 -9.71
N GLY A 39 15.87 -11.62 -9.49
CA GLY A 39 15.51 -10.39 -10.20
C GLY A 39 15.01 -10.63 -11.63
N VAL A 40 14.90 -11.89 -12.09
CA VAL A 40 14.36 -12.20 -13.41
C VAL A 40 12.92 -11.74 -13.49
N ALA A 41 12.61 -10.93 -14.50
CA ALA A 41 11.30 -10.33 -14.68
C ALA A 41 10.65 -10.80 -15.99
N LYS A 42 9.34 -11.02 -15.95
CA LYS A 42 8.50 -11.22 -17.14
C LYS A 42 7.26 -10.35 -17.07
N ARG A 43 6.71 -10.02 -18.22
CA ARG A 43 5.47 -9.25 -18.33
C ARG A 43 4.29 -10.20 -18.50
N VAL A 44 3.20 -9.95 -17.77
CA VAL A 44 1.92 -10.65 -17.89
C VAL A 44 0.83 -9.64 -18.20
N THR A 45 0.18 -9.78 -19.35
CA THR A 45 -0.92 -8.91 -19.77
C THR A 45 -2.13 -9.10 -18.87
N VAL A 46 -2.75 -8.00 -18.43
CA VAL A 46 -3.92 -8.03 -17.52
C VAL A 46 -5.09 -7.23 -18.06
N GLY A 47 -4.89 -6.00 -18.54
CA GLY A 47 -5.93 -5.04 -18.88
C GLY A 47 -5.37 -3.62 -19.00
N THR A 48 -6.17 -2.69 -19.51
CA THR A 48 -5.86 -1.28 -19.73
C THR A 48 -5.73 -0.48 -18.43
N HIS A 49 -4.64 0.28 -18.30
CA HIS A 49 -4.33 1.12 -17.13
C HIS A 49 -4.46 0.38 -15.79
N PRO A 50 -3.66 -0.68 -15.53
CA PRO A 50 -3.60 -1.33 -14.23
C PRO A 50 -3.03 -0.39 -13.17
N VAL A 51 -3.77 -0.11 -12.11
CA VAL A 51 -3.40 0.92 -11.12
C VAL A 51 -2.97 0.34 -9.77
N CYS A 52 -3.46 -0.84 -9.41
CA CYS A 52 -3.14 -1.46 -8.12
C CYS A 52 -3.04 -2.98 -8.28
N VAL A 53 -2.14 -3.57 -7.50
CA VAL A 53 -1.99 -5.02 -7.36
C VAL A 53 -1.98 -5.40 -5.88
N ALA A 54 -2.70 -6.46 -5.53
CA ALA A 54 -2.74 -7.03 -4.19
C ALA A 54 -2.55 -8.54 -4.26
N VAL A 55 -1.92 -9.12 -3.24
CA VAL A 55 -1.64 -10.56 -3.17
C VAL A 55 -2.33 -11.15 -1.95
N ASN A 56 -3.17 -12.16 -2.16
CA ASN A 56 -3.60 -13.06 -1.09
C ASN A 56 -2.59 -14.21 -1.02
N ALA A 57 -1.62 -14.13 -0.11
CA ALA A 57 -0.56 -15.14 -0.03
C ALA A 57 -1.05 -16.46 0.57
N ALA A 58 -2.19 -16.47 1.28
CA ALA A 58 -2.79 -17.71 1.80
C ALA A 58 -3.33 -18.61 0.67
N THR A 59 -3.86 -18.00 -0.41
CA THR A 59 -4.37 -18.75 -1.57
C THR A 59 -3.48 -18.66 -2.80
N GLY A 60 -2.45 -17.81 -2.76
CA GLY A 60 -1.57 -17.53 -3.89
C GLY A 60 -2.23 -16.70 -5.00
N ARG A 61 -3.41 -16.12 -4.77
CA ARG A 61 -4.11 -15.29 -5.77
C ARG A 61 -3.56 -13.87 -5.80
N VAL A 62 -3.44 -13.32 -7.00
CA VAL A 62 -3.00 -11.94 -7.24
C VAL A 62 -4.13 -11.21 -7.94
N TYR A 63 -4.53 -10.06 -7.40
CA TYR A 63 -5.64 -9.26 -7.89
C TYR A 63 -5.10 -7.94 -8.45
N VAL A 64 -5.45 -7.62 -9.69
CA VAL A 64 -4.96 -6.42 -10.39
C VAL A 64 -6.13 -5.58 -10.83
N ALA A 65 -6.27 -4.37 -10.28
CA ALA A 65 -7.31 -3.43 -10.67
C ALA A 65 -6.95 -2.72 -11.98
N ASN A 66 -7.77 -2.92 -13.01
CA ASN A 66 -7.62 -2.28 -14.32
C ASN A 66 -8.58 -1.09 -14.41
N GLY A 67 -8.08 0.08 -13.99
CA GLY A 67 -8.86 1.31 -13.90
C GLY A 67 -9.46 1.74 -15.24
N GLY A 68 -8.77 1.44 -16.34
CA GLY A 68 -9.22 1.74 -17.70
C GLY A 68 -10.34 0.84 -18.21
N ASN A 69 -10.41 -0.42 -17.76
CA ASN A 69 -11.48 -1.36 -18.17
C ASN A 69 -12.69 -1.39 -17.23
N GLY A 70 -12.54 -1.01 -15.97
CA GLY A 70 -13.58 -1.27 -14.97
C GLY A 70 -13.67 -2.75 -14.59
N ASN A 71 -12.53 -3.40 -14.38
CA ASN A 71 -12.47 -4.79 -13.92
C ASN A 71 -11.22 -5.08 -13.08
N VAL A 72 -11.17 -6.28 -12.50
CA VAL A 72 -10.01 -6.84 -11.81
C VAL A 72 -9.57 -8.12 -12.52
N SER A 73 -8.30 -8.21 -12.90
CA SER A 73 -7.70 -9.47 -13.35
C SER A 73 -7.22 -10.27 -12.15
N VAL A 74 -7.55 -11.55 -12.10
CA VAL A 74 -7.12 -12.48 -11.07
C VAL A 74 -6.08 -13.42 -11.67
N LEU A 75 -4.87 -13.40 -11.13
CA LEU A 75 -3.79 -14.29 -11.54
C LEU A 75 -3.58 -15.39 -10.50
N ASP A 76 -3.16 -16.54 -10.99
CA ASP A 76 -2.59 -17.61 -10.20
C ASP A 76 -1.11 -17.32 -9.91
N GLY A 77 -0.72 -17.12 -8.66
CA GLY A 77 0.64 -16.71 -8.31
C GLY A 77 1.71 -17.80 -8.51
N ALA A 78 1.31 -19.07 -8.65
CA ALA A 78 2.26 -20.14 -8.95
C ALA A 78 2.64 -20.12 -10.44
N THR A 79 1.64 -20.01 -11.32
CA THR A 79 1.80 -20.09 -12.79
C THR A 79 1.93 -18.73 -13.48
N ASP A 80 1.56 -17.66 -12.78
CA ASP A 80 1.40 -16.28 -13.26
C ASP A 80 0.40 -16.11 -14.41
N GLN A 81 -0.52 -17.07 -14.58
CA GLN A 81 -1.58 -17.00 -15.57
C GLN A 81 -2.78 -16.21 -15.04
N VAL A 82 -3.42 -15.42 -15.90
CA VAL A 82 -4.73 -14.83 -15.60
C VAL A 82 -5.77 -15.93 -15.64
N VAL A 83 -6.39 -16.22 -14.49
CA VAL A 83 -7.39 -17.29 -14.34
C VAL A 83 -8.83 -16.77 -14.34
N ALA A 84 -9.02 -15.48 -14.09
CA ALA A 84 -10.32 -14.83 -14.18
C ALA A 84 -10.20 -13.33 -14.45
N THR A 85 -11.26 -12.75 -15.01
CA THR A 85 -11.47 -11.30 -15.10
C THR A 85 -12.82 -10.97 -14.49
N VAL A 86 -12.80 -10.23 -13.39
CA VAL A 86 -13.98 -9.94 -12.57
C VAL A 86 -14.42 -8.51 -12.83
N LYS A 87 -15.66 -8.32 -13.30
CA LYS A 87 -16.19 -6.99 -13.58
C LYS A 87 -16.37 -6.18 -12.28
N THR A 88 -15.96 -4.92 -12.29
CA THR A 88 -16.20 -3.96 -11.21
C THR A 88 -17.14 -2.86 -11.71
N ASP A 89 -17.38 -1.87 -10.86
CA ASP A 89 -17.91 -0.58 -11.32
C ASP A 89 -16.78 0.26 -11.97
N ARG A 90 -17.08 1.50 -12.35
CA ARG A 90 -16.15 2.38 -13.06
C ARG A 90 -14.93 2.71 -12.19
N ARG A 91 -13.76 2.58 -12.82
CA ARG A 91 -12.46 3.00 -12.28
C ARG A 91 -12.12 2.36 -10.92
N PRO A 92 -11.94 1.03 -10.88
CA PRO A 92 -11.36 0.38 -9.71
C PRO A 92 -9.97 0.97 -9.45
N TYR A 93 -9.66 1.30 -8.20
CA TYR A 93 -8.46 2.05 -7.85
C TYR A 93 -7.58 1.32 -6.84
N TYR A 94 -8.10 0.95 -5.66
CA TYR A 94 -7.38 0.15 -4.67
C TYR A 94 -7.93 -1.26 -4.62
N VAL A 95 -7.05 -2.23 -4.34
CA VAL A 95 -7.43 -3.58 -3.94
C VAL A 95 -6.81 -3.89 -2.59
N GLY A 96 -7.62 -4.33 -1.63
CA GLY A 96 -7.17 -4.93 -0.37
C GLY A 96 -7.69 -6.35 -0.27
N VAL A 97 -6.95 -7.23 0.38
CA VAL A 97 -7.33 -8.64 0.54
C VAL A 97 -7.49 -8.98 2.01
N ASN A 98 -8.50 -9.77 2.33
CA ASN A 98 -8.54 -10.52 3.57
C ASN A 98 -8.10 -11.95 3.29
N GLU A 99 -6.87 -12.28 3.69
CA GLU A 99 -6.30 -13.62 3.49
C GLU A 99 -7.03 -14.68 4.32
N ALA A 100 -7.57 -14.32 5.49
CA ALA A 100 -8.28 -15.24 6.37
C ALA A 100 -9.65 -15.65 5.81
N THR A 101 -10.35 -14.73 5.16
CA THR A 101 -11.69 -14.98 4.58
C THR A 101 -11.66 -15.24 3.08
N ASN A 102 -10.48 -15.21 2.45
CA ASN A 102 -10.29 -15.33 1.01
C ASN A 102 -11.17 -14.37 0.19
N LYS A 103 -11.24 -13.11 0.63
CA LYS A 103 -11.98 -12.04 -0.06
C LYS A 103 -11.04 -10.96 -0.55
N ALA A 104 -11.37 -10.34 -1.68
CA ALA A 104 -10.75 -9.10 -2.12
C ALA A 104 -11.79 -7.97 -2.15
N PHE A 105 -11.34 -6.78 -1.77
CA PHE A 105 -12.15 -5.58 -1.62
C PHE A 105 -11.56 -4.51 -2.53
N VAL A 106 -12.38 -3.94 -3.40
CA VAL A 106 -11.95 -3.04 -4.47
C VAL A 106 -12.67 -1.71 -4.31
N SER A 107 -11.92 -0.63 -4.13
CA SER A 107 -12.47 0.72 -4.17
C SER A 107 -12.74 1.14 -5.61
N ASN A 108 -13.85 1.86 -5.84
CA ASN A 108 -14.18 2.44 -7.13
C ASN A 108 -14.33 3.96 -6.93
N THR A 109 -13.25 4.73 -7.10
CA THR A 109 -13.14 6.14 -6.66
C THR A 109 -14.26 7.05 -7.14
N PHE A 110 -14.74 6.86 -8.37
CA PHE A 110 -15.82 7.67 -8.96
C PHE A 110 -17.16 6.93 -9.06
N SER A 111 -17.35 5.92 -8.20
CA SER A 111 -18.63 5.22 -8.04
C SER A 111 -19.22 5.42 -6.65
N SER A 112 -20.45 4.97 -6.45
CA SER A 112 -21.12 4.94 -5.14
C SER A 112 -21.02 3.58 -4.44
N VAL A 113 -20.28 2.63 -5.04
CA VAL A 113 -20.14 1.26 -4.56
C VAL A 113 -18.68 0.83 -4.50
N MET A 114 -18.37 -0.09 -3.60
CA MET A 114 -17.16 -0.91 -3.67
C MET A 114 -17.49 -2.29 -4.23
N THR A 115 -16.51 -2.94 -4.84
CA THR A 115 -16.67 -4.33 -5.31
C THR A 115 -16.03 -5.29 -4.31
N ILE A 116 -16.75 -6.35 -3.94
CA ILE A 116 -16.27 -7.43 -3.09
C ILE A 116 -16.19 -8.68 -3.95
N ILE A 117 -15.01 -9.28 -4.03
CA ILE A 117 -14.72 -10.48 -4.81
C ILE A 117 -14.54 -11.65 -3.84
N ASP A 118 -15.27 -12.72 -4.07
CA ASP A 118 -15.03 -14.01 -3.43
C ASP A 118 -13.86 -14.71 -4.15
N GLY A 119 -12.78 -14.95 -3.41
CA GLY A 119 -11.54 -15.50 -3.97
C GLY A 119 -11.59 -17.00 -4.26
N ALA A 120 -12.63 -17.72 -3.81
CA ALA A 120 -12.80 -19.14 -4.12
C ALA A 120 -13.51 -19.31 -5.48
N THR A 121 -14.49 -18.45 -5.76
CA THR A 121 -15.32 -18.55 -6.97
C THR A 121 -14.97 -17.53 -8.06
N ASN A 122 -14.20 -16.49 -7.72
CA ASN A 122 -14.00 -15.28 -8.54
C ASN A 122 -15.30 -14.56 -8.90
N THR A 123 -16.38 -14.75 -8.12
CA THR A 123 -17.61 -13.97 -8.29
C THR A 123 -17.52 -12.68 -7.49
N SER A 124 -18.26 -11.65 -7.92
CA SER A 124 -18.28 -10.36 -7.24
C SER A 124 -19.68 -9.91 -6.87
N ARG A 125 -19.77 -9.11 -5.81
CA ARG A 125 -20.95 -8.31 -5.47
C ARG A 125 -20.57 -6.86 -5.23
N GLN A 126 -21.50 -5.95 -5.49
CA GLN A 126 -21.33 -4.53 -5.18
C GLN A 126 -21.88 -4.23 -3.78
N LEU A 127 -21.22 -3.34 -3.04
CA LEU A 127 -21.67 -2.85 -1.75
C LEU A 127 -21.78 -1.31 -1.80
N PRO A 128 -22.96 -0.72 -1.57
CA PRO A 128 -23.13 0.73 -1.49
C PRO A 128 -22.34 1.30 -0.31
N VAL A 129 -21.32 2.09 -0.61
CA VAL A 129 -20.45 2.71 0.39
C VAL A 129 -20.13 4.17 0.04
N GLY A 130 -20.71 4.74 -1.02
CA GLY A 130 -20.31 6.05 -1.53
C GLY A 130 -18.95 6.01 -2.24
N SER A 131 -18.37 7.19 -2.47
CA SER A 131 -17.03 7.30 -3.06
C SER A 131 -16.01 6.68 -2.11
N GLY A 132 -15.16 5.81 -2.66
CA GLY A 132 -14.09 5.14 -1.94
C GLY A 132 -12.79 5.28 -2.71
N ASP A 133 -11.77 5.85 -2.08
CA ASP A 133 -10.46 6.12 -2.68
C ASP A 133 -9.45 5.08 -2.22
N ALA A 134 -8.89 5.26 -1.02
CA ALA A 134 -7.98 4.31 -0.37
C ALA A 134 -8.72 3.39 0.61
N LEU A 135 -8.23 2.15 0.75
CA LEU A 135 -8.72 1.22 1.76
C LEU A 135 -7.61 0.42 2.41
N ILE A 136 -7.86 -0.06 3.63
CA ILE A 136 -7.07 -1.08 4.30
C ILE A 136 -7.99 -2.12 4.94
N VAL A 137 -7.54 -3.37 4.97
CA VAL A 137 -8.29 -4.51 5.50
C VAL A 137 -7.62 -4.97 6.80
N ASP A 138 -8.39 -5.01 7.87
CA ASP A 138 -8.00 -5.70 9.09
C ASP A 138 -8.43 -7.17 9.02
N GLY A 139 -7.49 -8.02 8.64
CA GLY A 139 -7.74 -9.47 8.56
C GLY A 139 -8.09 -10.11 9.91
N LYS A 140 -7.74 -9.51 11.05
CA LYS A 140 -8.01 -10.07 12.39
C LYS A 140 -9.48 -9.95 12.77
N SER A 141 -10.12 -8.83 12.44
CA SER A 141 -11.53 -8.56 12.77
C SER A 141 -12.47 -8.61 11.55
N ASP A 142 -11.95 -8.95 10.37
CA ASP A 142 -12.69 -8.89 9.10
C ASP A 142 -13.35 -7.51 8.88
N LYS A 143 -12.63 -6.43 9.23
CA LYS A 143 -13.08 -5.05 9.02
C LYS A 143 -12.32 -4.40 7.87
N ILE A 144 -13.01 -3.54 7.12
CA ILE A 144 -12.45 -2.77 6.03
C ILE A 144 -12.61 -1.29 6.38
N TYR A 145 -11.51 -0.56 6.34
CA TYR A 145 -11.46 0.86 6.59
C TYR A 145 -11.30 1.55 5.23
N LEU A 146 -12.35 2.23 4.78
CA LEU A 146 -12.44 2.87 3.48
C LEU A 146 -12.46 4.39 3.63
N LEU A 147 -11.43 5.04 3.09
CA LEU A 147 -11.35 6.48 2.97
C LEU A 147 -12.10 6.93 1.71
N GLY A 148 -12.96 7.92 1.83
CA GLY A 148 -13.60 8.57 0.68
C GLY A 148 -12.79 9.77 0.22
N TYR A 149 -12.92 10.14 -1.07
CA TYR A 149 -12.29 11.34 -1.59
C TYR A 149 -12.89 12.59 -0.93
N GLU A 150 -12.08 13.30 -0.13
CA GLU A 150 -12.49 14.47 0.66
C GLU A 150 -13.69 14.22 1.60
N ASP A 151 -13.97 12.95 1.94
CA ASP A 151 -15.00 12.61 2.92
C ASP A 151 -14.47 12.90 4.33
N PRO A 152 -15.19 13.71 5.15
CA PRO A 152 -14.75 13.99 6.51
C PRO A 152 -14.80 12.78 7.44
N ASN A 153 -15.32 11.64 6.95
CA ASN A 153 -15.40 10.39 7.69
C ASN A 153 -14.74 9.24 6.92
N LEU A 154 -14.03 8.41 7.68
CA LEU A 154 -13.69 7.06 7.31
C LEU A 154 -14.92 6.17 7.44
N ARG A 155 -15.15 5.27 6.49
CA ARG A 155 -16.16 4.21 6.61
C ARG A 155 -15.52 2.94 7.15
N VAL A 156 -16.10 2.38 8.19
CA VAL A 156 -15.73 1.06 8.73
C VAL A 156 -16.77 0.07 8.28
N ILE A 157 -16.35 -0.98 7.59
CA ILE A 157 -17.23 -1.95 6.94
C ILE A 157 -16.96 -3.31 7.56
N ASP A 158 -18.03 -4.00 7.94
CA ASP A 158 -17.99 -5.40 8.35
C ASP A 158 -17.88 -6.31 7.12
N GLY A 159 -16.78 -7.05 7.00
CA GLY A 159 -16.48 -7.89 5.84
C GLY A 159 -17.40 -9.11 5.70
N THR A 160 -18.09 -9.49 6.77
CA THR A 160 -19.02 -10.62 6.80
C THR A 160 -20.41 -10.18 6.37
N THR A 161 -20.96 -9.15 7.03
CA THR A 161 -22.34 -8.67 6.85
C THR A 161 -22.47 -7.55 5.82
N GLY A 162 -21.39 -6.80 5.56
CA GLY A 162 -21.42 -5.57 4.78
C GLY A 162 -21.97 -4.35 5.55
N ALA A 163 -22.27 -4.48 6.84
CA ALA A 163 -22.74 -3.36 7.65
C ALA A 163 -21.67 -2.26 7.75
N THR A 164 -22.09 -0.99 7.71
CA THR A 164 -21.17 0.15 7.68
C THR A 164 -21.38 1.10 8.85
N THR A 165 -20.30 1.54 9.49
CA THR A 165 -20.27 2.66 10.43
C THR A 165 -19.30 3.75 9.91
N ARG A 166 -19.27 4.90 10.59
CA ARG A 166 -18.45 6.06 10.20
C ARG A 166 -17.65 6.55 11.39
N GLU A 167 -16.39 6.88 11.13
CA GLU A 167 -15.46 7.47 12.08
C GLU A 167 -14.98 8.83 11.56
N PRO A 168 -15.08 9.92 12.33
CA PRO A 168 -14.60 11.21 11.86
C PRO A 168 -13.08 11.20 11.63
N VAL A 169 -12.64 11.63 10.45
CA VAL A 169 -11.22 11.87 10.15
C VAL A 169 -10.89 13.36 10.02
N GLY A 170 -11.93 14.19 9.97
CA GLY A 170 -11.88 15.64 9.77
C GLY A 170 -12.02 16.01 8.29
N SER A 171 -12.48 17.23 8.01
CA SER A 171 -12.69 17.76 6.65
C SER A 171 -11.36 18.11 5.98
N VAL A 172 -10.55 17.09 5.71
CA VAL A 172 -9.22 17.19 5.12
C VAL A 172 -9.04 16.04 4.14
N HIS A 173 -8.10 16.19 3.20
CA HIS A 173 -7.78 15.13 2.27
C HIS A 173 -7.00 14.02 2.98
N ALA A 174 -7.69 12.97 3.41
CA ALA A 174 -7.10 11.78 4.02
C ALA A 174 -6.67 10.79 2.94
N TRP A 175 -5.44 10.26 3.03
CA TRP A 175 -4.85 9.48 1.93
C TRP A 175 -4.42 8.07 2.35
N ALA A 176 -3.38 7.96 3.17
CA ALA A 176 -2.73 6.68 3.44
C ALA A 176 -3.15 6.14 4.82
N PRO A 177 -3.83 4.98 4.88
CA PRO A 177 -4.15 4.31 6.14
C PRO A 177 -3.12 3.24 6.51
N ALA A 178 -2.89 3.04 7.81
CA ALA A 178 -2.05 1.98 8.37
C ALA A 178 -2.57 1.37 9.66
N ILE A 179 -2.42 0.06 9.86
CA ILE A 179 -2.92 -0.64 11.04
C ILE A 179 -1.76 -1.16 11.89
N ASP A 180 -1.78 -0.81 13.18
CA ASP A 180 -1.13 -1.59 14.24
C ASP A 180 -2.16 -2.60 14.78
N SER A 181 -2.09 -3.84 14.29
CA SER A 181 -3.12 -4.86 14.52
C SER A 181 -3.14 -5.37 15.96
N GLU A 182 -2.02 -5.31 16.66
CA GLU A 182 -1.92 -5.75 18.06
C GLU A 182 -2.33 -4.64 19.01
N ARG A 183 -1.99 -3.38 18.73
CA ARG A 183 -2.48 -2.25 19.54
C ARG A 183 -3.88 -1.80 19.16
N ARG A 184 -4.47 -2.34 18.09
CA ARG A 184 -5.80 -1.99 17.60
C ARG A 184 -5.90 -0.50 17.28
N VAL A 185 -4.90 0.04 16.58
CA VAL A 185 -4.87 1.45 16.16
C VAL A 185 -4.75 1.55 14.64
N LEU A 186 -5.64 2.33 14.04
CA LEU A 186 -5.55 2.77 12.65
C LEU A 186 -4.92 4.17 12.61
N TYR A 187 -3.85 4.33 11.84
CA TYR A 187 -3.24 5.61 11.52
C TYR A 187 -3.69 6.05 10.13
N VAL A 188 -4.01 7.32 9.95
CA VAL A 188 -4.42 7.89 8.66
C VAL A 188 -3.65 9.19 8.44
N THR A 189 -2.98 9.32 7.29
CA THR A 189 -2.38 10.60 6.91
C THR A 189 -3.44 11.60 6.49
N ARG A 190 -3.22 12.87 6.84
CA ARG A 190 -4.11 13.97 6.48
C ARG A 190 -3.31 14.95 5.63
N SER A 191 -3.22 14.68 4.32
CA SER A 191 -2.31 15.36 3.39
C SER A 191 -2.57 16.87 3.26
N GLY A 192 -3.78 17.33 3.59
CA GLY A 192 -4.12 18.76 3.66
C GLY A 192 -3.60 19.48 4.91
N THR A 193 -3.01 18.77 5.86
CA THR A 193 -2.53 19.28 7.16
C THR A 193 -1.15 18.72 7.51
N ALA A 194 -0.48 19.31 8.48
CA ALA A 194 0.82 18.82 8.98
C ALA A 194 0.64 17.81 10.12
N ASP A 195 -0.21 16.80 9.94
CA ASP A 195 -0.52 15.80 10.96
C ASP A 195 -1.11 14.49 10.43
N ILE A 196 -1.11 13.48 11.31
CA ILE A 196 -1.84 12.22 11.12
C ILE A 196 -2.91 12.07 12.21
N LEU A 197 -3.91 11.23 11.94
CA LEU A 197 -4.88 10.78 12.94
C LEU A 197 -4.55 9.35 13.37
N ALA A 198 -4.49 9.11 14.67
CA ALA A 198 -4.54 7.79 15.28
C ALA A 198 -5.96 7.52 15.80
N LEU A 199 -6.58 6.44 15.34
CA LEU A 199 -7.92 6.00 15.68
C LEU A 199 -7.84 4.65 16.41
N GLY A 200 -8.33 4.59 17.65
CA GLY A 200 -8.54 3.34 18.36
C GLY A 200 -9.65 2.54 17.68
N MET A 201 -9.32 1.37 17.12
CA MET A 201 -10.23 0.57 16.28
C MET A 201 -11.39 -0.02 17.08
N ASP A 202 -11.18 -0.26 18.38
CA ASP A 202 -12.19 -0.82 19.28
C ASP A 202 -12.73 0.23 20.28
N THR A 203 -11.93 1.26 20.62
CA THR A 203 -12.31 2.31 21.58
C THR A 203 -12.97 3.51 20.91
N HIS A 204 -12.83 3.67 19.60
CA HIS A 204 -13.25 4.85 18.85
C HIS A 204 -12.61 6.15 19.36
N GLU A 205 -11.47 6.06 20.03
CA GLU A 205 -10.71 7.23 20.50
C GLU A 205 -9.84 7.81 19.40
N HIS A 206 -9.80 9.14 19.32
CA HIS A 206 -9.15 9.88 18.24
C HIS A 206 -8.01 10.72 18.80
N LYS A 207 -6.82 10.61 18.20
CA LYS A 207 -5.65 11.41 18.58
C LYS A 207 -4.95 11.98 17.36
N VAL A 208 -4.89 13.30 17.28
CA VAL A 208 -4.11 14.02 16.27
C VAL A 208 -2.64 14.08 16.69
N ILE A 209 -1.74 13.72 15.78
CA ILE A 209 -0.30 13.76 16.01
C ILE A 209 0.34 14.65 14.95
N LYS A 210 0.95 15.76 15.39
CA LYS A 210 1.65 16.69 14.50
C LYS A 210 2.89 16.04 13.89
N VAL A 211 3.05 16.18 12.58
CA VAL A 211 4.19 15.71 11.78
C VAL A 211 4.62 16.83 10.81
N GLY A 212 5.30 16.50 9.72
CA GLY A 212 5.63 17.47 8.66
C GLY A 212 4.48 17.72 7.68
N ASN A 213 4.71 18.62 6.72
CA ASN A 213 3.74 19.03 5.73
C ASN A 213 3.49 17.96 4.65
N ILE A 214 2.23 17.86 4.22
CA ILE A 214 1.74 16.91 3.22
C ILE A 214 2.19 15.47 3.56
N PRO A 215 1.74 14.90 4.68
CA PRO A 215 2.04 13.51 4.99
C PRO A 215 1.40 12.59 3.95
N SER A 216 2.21 11.87 3.17
CA SER A 216 1.73 11.10 2.00
C SER A 216 1.65 9.60 2.26
N ALA A 217 2.49 9.07 3.17
CA ALA A 217 2.50 7.67 3.54
C ALA A 217 2.75 7.49 5.03
N VAL A 218 2.23 6.41 5.59
CA VAL A 218 2.41 6.03 7.00
C VAL A 218 2.69 4.54 7.08
N ALA A 219 3.75 4.15 7.80
CA ALA A 219 4.16 2.77 7.99
C ALA A 219 4.20 2.38 9.48
N VAL A 220 3.81 1.16 9.85
CA VAL A 220 3.89 0.64 11.23
C VAL A 220 4.91 -0.49 11.30
N ASP A 221 5.87 -0.38 12.20
CA ASP A 221 6.73 -1.49 12.60
C ASP A 221 6.00 -2.31 13.69
N ALA A 222 5.44 -3.45 13.33
CA ALA A 222 4.67 -4.29 14.24
C ALA A 222 5.50 -4.86 15.41
N ALA A 223 6.83 -4.93 15.31
CA ALA A 223 7.67 -5.45 16.38
C ALA A 223 7.91 -4.41 17.49
N THR A 224 7.99 -3.13 17.11
CA THR A 224 8.26 -2.02 18.05
C THR A 224 7.06 -1.13 18.28
N HIS A 225 6.01 -1.29 17.47
CA HIS A 225 4.83 -0.43 17.37
C HIS A 225 5.17 1.04 17.10
N ARG A 226 6.30 1.29 16.45
CA ARG A 226 6.68 2.61 15.97
C ARG A 226 6.01 2.89 14.64
N VAL A 227 5.66 4.15 14.44
CA VAL A 227 5.00 4.64 13.23
C VAL A 227 5.94 5.60 12.51
N TYR A 228 6.04 5.45 11.19
CA TYR A 228 6.90 6.25 10.33
C TYR A 228 6.04 6.97 9.30
N VAL A 229 6.16 8.29 9.20
CA VAL A 229 5.32 9.11 8.30
C VAL A 229 6.20 9.85 7.31
N ALA A 230 5.98 9.66 6.01
CA ALA A 230 6.65 10.41 4.95
C ALA A 230 5.97 11.76 4.80
N ASN A 231 6.73 12.85 4.98
CA ASN A 231 6.24 14.21 4.85
C ASN A 231 6.73 14.76 3.50
N TYR A 232 5.87 14.64 2.49
CA TYR A 232 6.19 14.88 1.08
C TYR A 232 6.73 16.28 0.81
N ALA A 233 6.16 17.31 1.44
CA ALA A 233 6.57 18.69 1.18
C ALA A 233 7.83 19.11 1.96
N ASP A 234 8.17 18.39 3.02
CA ASP A 234 9.28 18.76 3.92
C ASP A 234 10.57 17.95 3.66
N ASP A 235 10.53 16.94 2.78
CA ASP A 235 11.65 16.02 2.55
C ASP A 235 12.11 15.31 3.85
N THR A 236 11.14 14.92 4.69
CA THR A 236 11.40 14.28 5.99
C THR A 236 10.58 13.02 6.24
N VAL A 237 11.03 12.19 7.18
CA VAL A 237 10.23 11.15 7.83
C VAL A 237 10.07 11.46 9.31
N SER A 238 8.85 11.50 9.81
CA SER A 238 8.57 11.58 11.25
C SER A 238 8.49 10.17 11.85
N VAL A 239 9.17 9.95 12.98
CA VAL A 239 9.11 8.71 13.76
C VAL A 239 8.26 8.96 15.01
N ILE A 240 7.24 8.14 15.22
CA ILE A 240 6.26 8.27 16.29
C ILE A 240 6.33 7.04 17.19
N ASP A 241 6.32 7.27 18.50
CA ASP A 241 6.27 6.23 19.53
C ASP A 241 5.38 6.72 20.68
N GLY A 242 4.49 5.86 21.20
CA GLY A 242 3.51 6.24 22.23
C GLY A 242 2.60 7.42 21.83
N GLY A 243 2.35 7.61 20.54
CA GLY A 243 1.52 8.69 20.00
C GLY A 243 2.15 10.09 20.09
N ARG A 244 3.49 10.19 20.09
CA ARG A 244 4.25 11.43 19.97
C ARG A 244 5.41 11.24 18.99
N VAL A 245 5.79 12.31 18.28
CA VAL A 245 7.00 12.30 17.44
C VAL A 245 8.23 12.26 18.34
N ILE A 246 9.14 11.31 18.08
CA ILE A 246 10.41 11.13 18.79
C ILE A 246 11.62 11.48 17.93
N ALA A 247 11.46 11.56 16.61
CA ALA A 247 12.49 12.00 15.69
C ALA A 247 11.85 12.52 14.39
N THR A 248 12.52 13.47 13.75
CA THR A 248 12.24 13.90 12.37
C THR A 248 13.52 13.79 11.58
N LEU A 249 13.52 12.96 10.55
CA LEU A 249 14.71 12.55 9.81
C LEU A 249 14.66 13.13 8.41
N LYS A 250 15.70 13.86 8.01
CA LYS A 250 15.80 14.37 6.63
C LYS A 250 16.09 13.23 5.66
N VAL A 251 15.30 13.11 4.60
CA VAL A 251 15.44 12.09 3.57
C VAL A 251 15.63 12.75 2.19
N GLY A 252 15.51 11.98 1.11
CA GLY A 252 15.53 12.53 -0.24
C GLY A 252 14.24 13.30 -0.57
N ARG A 253 14.22 13.91 -1.75
CA ARG A 253 13.17 14.83 -2.14
C ARG A 253 11.82 14.15 -2.36
N SER A 254 10.78 14.71 -1.75
CA SER A 254 9.38 14.31 -1.83
C SER A 254 9.15 12.83 -1.55
N PRO A 255 9.39 12.38 -0.31
CA PRO A 255 9.15 10.99 0.07
C PRO A 255 7.68 10.65 -0.14
N GLN A 256 7.41 9.59 -0.89
CA GLN A 256 6.05 9.17 -1.24
C GLN A 256 5.67 7.83 -0.62
N SER A 257 6.62 6.88 -0.57
CA SER A 257 6.42 5.51 -0.05
C SER A 257 7.26 5.25 1.20
N ILE A 258 6.78 4.39 2.10
CA ILE A 258 7.56 3.84 3.20
C ILE A 258 7.30 2.33 3.36
N ALA A 259 8.38 1.54 3.45
CA ALA A 259 8.34 0.13 3.83
C ALA A 259 9.19 -0.15 5.08
N VAL A 260 8.76 -1.10 5.90
CA VAL A 260 9.46 -1.55 7.12
C VAL A 260 10.01 -2.96 6.90
N ASP A 261 11.29 -3.17 7.23
CA ASP A 261 11.88 -4.48 7.49
C ASP A 261 12.20 -4.56 8.98
N ALA A 262 11.27 -5.14 9.74
CA ALA A 262 11.38 -5.23 11.19
C ALA A 262 12.54 -6.15 11.60
N LYS A 263 12.78 -7.22 10.84
CA LYS A 263 13.85 -8.21 11.11
C LYS A 263 15.24 -7.59 11.04
N ARG A 264 15.48 -6.68 10.08
CA ARG A 264 16.77 -5.98 9.93
C ARG A 264 16.79 -4.61 10.59
N ARG A 265 15.66 -4.18 11.18
CA ARG A 265 15.51 -2.84 11.76
C ARG A 265 15.83 -1.75 10.74
N ARG A 266 15.18 -1.86 9.58
CA ARG A 266 15.36 -0.93 8.46
C ARG A 266 14.02 -0.37 8.01
N ILE A 267 14.04 0.91 7.67
CA ILE A 267 12.93 1.58 6.99
C ILE A 267 13.45 2.07 5.64
N TYR A 268 12.67 1.82 4.60
CA TYR A 268 12.99 2.21 3.23
C TYR A 268 11.99 3.24 2.76
N VAL A 269 12.48 4.34 2.19
CA VAL A 269 11.66 5.49 1.81
C VAL A 269 11.89 5.80 0.34
N ALA A 270 10.86 5.70 -0.50
CA ALA A 270 10.95 6.09 -1.90
C ALA A 270 10.82 7.60 -2.02
N ASN A 271 11.87 8.26 -2.52
CA ASN A 271 11.92 9.71 -2.69
C ASN A 271 11.51 10.07 -4.13
N PHE A 272 10.22 10.35 -4.35
CA PHE A 272 9.62 10.45 -5.67
C PHE A 272 10.24 11.54 -6.55
N HIS A 273 10.57 12.71 -6.02
CA HIS A 273 11.23 13.76 -6.80
C HIS A 273 12.76 13.74 -6.68
N GLY A 274 13.30 12.80 -5.90
CA GLY A 274 14.72 12.61 -5.69
C GLY A 274 15.29 11.39 -6.41
N ASP A 275 14.50 10.65 -7.20
CA ASP A 275 14.89 9.45 -7.96
C ASP A 275 15.77 8.48 -7.14
N SER A 276 15.42 8.30 -5.87
CA SER A 276 16.25 7.58 -4.89
C SER A 276 15.42 6.87 -3.83
N VAL A 277 16.06 5.94 -3.12
CA VAL A 277 15.55 5.34 -1.89
C VAL A 277 16.44 5.70 -0.72
N THR A 278 15.85 6.21 0.36
CA THR A 278 16.54 6.43 1.64
C THR A 278 16.37 5.21 2.54
N VAL A 279 17.45 4.83 3.22
CA VAL A 279 17.49 3.75 4.21
C VAL A 279 17.69 4.35 5.59
N ILE A 280 16.83 4.00 6.53
CA ILE A 280 16.88 4.45 7.92
C ILE A 280 17.08 3.23 8.82
N ASP A 281 17.96 3.36 9.81
CA ASP A 281 18.07 2.44 10.94
C ASP A 281 16.99 2.76 11.96
N SER A 282 16.04 1.83 12.15
CA SER A 282 14.97 2.00 13.12
C SER A 282 15.42 1.79 14.56
N ALA A 283 16.62 1.25 14.80
CA ALA A 283 17.14 1.04 16.15
C ALA A 283 17.47 2.36 16.85
N ASN A 284 18.09 3.28 16.12
CA ASN A 284 18.60 4.55 16.62
C ASN A 284 18.03 5.78 15.90
N ASN A 285 17.07 5.59 14.99
CA ASN A 285 16.43 6.64 14.19
C ASN A 285 17.45 7.47 13.40
N ARG A 286 18.29 6.82 12.58
CA ARG A 286 19.29 7.50 11.76
C ARG A 286 19.20 7.08 10.30
N VAL A 287 19.41 8.04 9.39
CA VAL A 287 19.62 7.73 7.98
C VAL A 287 20.97 7.05 7.81
N LEU A 288 20.97 5.89 7.15
CA LEU A 288 22.16 5.10 6.85
C LEU A 288 22.71 5.44 5.46
N ALA A 289 21.83 5.56 4.48
CA ALA A 289 22.20 5.80 3.09
C ALA A 289 21.02 6.35 2.30
N THR A 290 21.33 7.06 1.22
CA THR A 290 20.39 7.34 0.13
C THR A 290 21.00 6.79 -1.14
N LYS A 291 20.29 5.86 -1.80
CA LYS A 291 20.77 5.19 -3.00
C LYS A 291 19.94 5.58 -4.22
N PRO A 292 20.53 5.65 -5.42
CA PRO A 292 19.77 5.85 -6.65
C PRO A 292 18.70 4.78 -6.83
N ALA A 293 17.54 5.18 -7.34
CA ALA A 293 16.45 4.32 -7.77
C ALA A 293 16.22 4.53 -9.27
N GLY A 294 15.04 4.13 -9.77
CA GLY A 294 14.58 4.61 -11.07
C GLY A 294 13.94 5.99 -10.94
N ARG A 295 13.38 6.47 -12.04
CA ARG A 295 12.70 7.77 -12.10
C ARG A 295 11.38 7.72 -11.36
N ASN A 296 11.12 8.73 -10.53
CA ASN A 296 9.85 8.89 -9.82
C ASN A 296 9.44 7.62 -9.07
N PRO A 297 10.26 7.13 -8.12
CA PRO A 297 9.96 5.93 -7.38
C PRO A 297 8.71 6.19 -6.53
N TYR A 298 7.64 5.47 -6.83
CA TYR A 298 6.30 5.72 -6.28
C TYR A 298 5.85 4.61 -5.34
N ALA A 299 6.62 3.53 -5.20
CA ALA A 299 6.30 2.44 -4.29
C ALA A 299 7.54 1.67 -3.84
N VAL A 300 7.56 1.19 -2.60
CA VAL A 300 8.62 0.30 -2.09
C VAL A 300 8.03 -0.90 -1.36
N VAL A 301 8.58 -2.10 -1.60
CA VAL A 301 8.30 -3.32 -0.84
C VAL A 301 9.58 -4.03 -0.47
N VAL A 302 9.54 -4.77 0.64
CA VAL A 302 10.67 -5.55 1.11
C VAL A 302 10.29 -7.03 1.23
N ASP A 303 11.16 -7.89 0.74
CA ASP A 303 11.20 -9.29 1.13
C ASP A 303 12.01 -9.36 2.45
N GLU A 304 11.33 -9.36 3.60
CA GLU A 304 12.01 -9.45 4.90
C GLU A 304 12.78 -10.77 5.09
N ALA A 305 12.46 -11.85 4.36
CA ALA A 305 13.21 -13.09 4.45
C ALA A 305 14.60 -12.89 3.83
N ALA A 306 14.65 -12.42 2.57
CA ALA A 306 15.88 -12.21 1.83
C ALA A 306 16.62 -10.92 2.20
N GLY A 307 15.91 -9.88 2.64
CA GLY A 307 16.42 -8.53 2.82
C GLY A 307 16.54 -7.75 1.52
N THR A 308 15.77 -8.14 0.51
CA THR A 308 15.78 -7.51 -0.80
C THR A 308 14.69 -6.46 -0.87
N VAL A 309 15.04 -5.27 -1.37
CA VAL A 309 14.10 -4.16 -1.54
C VAL A 309 13.77 -3.97 -3.01
N PHE A 310 12.48 -3.82 -3.29
CA PHE A 310 11.94 -3.63 -4.62
C PHE A 310 11.21 -2.30 -4.70
N VAL A 311 11.50 -1.54 -5.76
CA VAL A 311 10.99 -0.18 -5.92
C VAL A 311 10.23 -0.07 -7.23
N GLY A 312 8.97 0.36 -7.20
CA GLY A 312 8.20 0.70 -8.39
C GLY A 312 8.55 2.11 -8.87
N ASN A 313 8.77 2.28 -10.17
CA ASN A 313 9.14 3.55 -10.80
C ASN A 313 8.17 3.92 -11.92
N MET A 314 7.92 5.21 -12.11
CA MET A 314 7.11 5.66 -13.24
C MET A 314 7.88 5.49 -14.56
N THR A 315 7.25 4.91 -15.58
CA THR A 315 7.80 4.91 -16.94
C THR A 315 7.51 6.25 -17.64
N ARG A 316 8.36 6.64 -18.60
CA ARG A 316 7.98 7.68 -19.58
C ARG A 316 7.22 7.01 -20.72
N PRO A 317 6.27 7.70 -21.36
CA PRO A 317 5.83 7.33 -22.71
C PRO A 317 6.97 7.65 -23.70
N SER A 318 7.94 6.76 -23.84
CA SER A 318 8.93 6.82 -24.92
C SER A 318 9.69 5.50 -25.09
N SER A 319 10.08 5.22 -26.33
CA SER A 319 10.66 4.01 -26.94
C SER A 319 11.93 3.40 -26.30
N GLU A 320 12.33 3.80 -25.10
CA GLU A 320 13.54 3.33 -24.42
C GLU A 320 13.22 2.50 -23.17
N GLY A 321 12.43 1.43 -23.32
CA GLY A 321 12.38 0.29 -22.39
C GLY A 321 12.47 0.60 -20.89
N ALA A 322 11.85 1.70 -20.42
CA ALA A 322 12.07 2.20 -19.06
C ALA A 322 11.57 1.15 -18.06
N SER A 323 12.45 0.74 -17.14
CA SER A 323 12.08 -0.26 -16.15
C SER A 323 11.04 0.30 -15.20
N VAL A 324 9.87 -0.35 -15.15
CA VAL A 324 8.79 -0.13 -14.17
C VAL A 324 9.27 -0.38 -12.73
N PHE A 325 10.49 -0.92 -12.57
CA PHE A 325 11.02 -1.38 -11.29
C PHE A 325 12.55 -1.24 -11.16
N THR A 326 13.05 -1.01 -9.95
CA THR A 326 14.47 -1.10 -9.59
C THR A 326 14.66 -2.04 -8.41
N LYS A 327 15.52 -3.05 -8.56
CA LYS A 327 16.04 -3.84 -7.42
C LYS A 327 17.10 -3.00 -6.76
N VAL A 328 16.89 -2.60 -5.51
CA VAL A 328 17.90 -1.83 -4.77
C VAL A 328 18.63 -2.77 -3.83
N GLU A 329 19.88 -3.08 -4.17
CA GLU A 329 20.76 -3.83 -3.28
C GLU A 329 21.37 -2.88 -2.24
N LEU A 330 20.70 -2.83 -1.10
CA LEU A 330 21.14 -2.09 0.07
C LEU A 330 22.10 -3.02 0.80
N GLY A 331 23.38 -3.00 0.39
CA GLY A 331 24.47 -3.76 1.01
C GLY A 331 24.34 -3.85 2.54
N ARG A 332 24.77 -5.00 3.09
CA ARG A 332 24.57 -5.43 4.48
C ARG A 332 24.81 -4.35 5.52
#